data_AF-A0A517XYF5-F1
#
_entry.id   AF-A0A517XYF5-F1
#
_cell.length_a   1.000
_cell.length_b   1.000
_cell.length_c   1.000
_cell.angle_alpha   90.00
_cell.angle_beta   90.00
_cell.angle_gamma   90.00
#
_symmetry.space_group_name_H-M   'P 1'
#
loop_
_entity.id
_entity.type
_entity.pdbx_description
1 polymer ?
#
loop_
_entity_poly.entity_id
_entity_poly.type
_entity_poly.pdbx_seq_one_letter_code
_entity_poly.pdbx_strand_id
1 'polypeptide(L)'
;MLPRPELLDDPMRFVPLYLKGAITESEFRNCSLWSLNDANVNQFLASCPADLLEMVLSEVAGLPSDEDEAGWASHCFFQISTATRAFTTAEYEQQLREVRQAFRNGARVLRAAIAQHTVPR
;
A
#
# COMPACT_ATOMS: atom_id res chain seq x y z
N MET A 1 -1.84 3.96 -12.82
CA MET A 1 -2.39 5.28 -12.43
C MET A 1 -1.90 5.57 -11.02
N LEU A 2 -1.21 6.69 -10.81
CA LEU A 2 -0.85 7.11 -9.45
C LEU A 2 -2.13 7.50 -8.68
N PRO A 3 -2.32 7.03 -7.44
CA PRO A 3 -3.45 7.45 -6.62
C PRO A 3 -3.31 8.95 -6.34
N ARG A 4 -4.45 9.66 -6.33
CA ARG A 4 -4.45 11.02 -5.79
C ARG A 4 -4.20 10.94 -4.28
N PRO A 5 -3.33 11.78 -3.70
CA PRO A 5 -3.02 11.74 -2.26
C PRO A 5 -4.26 11.78 -1.36
N GLU A 6 -5.29 12.53 -1.76
CA GLU A 6 -6.59 12.66 -1.09
C GLU A 6 -7.41 11.35 -0.99
N LEU A 7 -7.03 10.32 -1.76
CA LEU A 7 -7.66 9.01 -1.72
C LEU A 7 -6.91 8.03 -0.81
N LEU A 8 -5.77 8.42 -0.24
CA LEU A 8 -4.88 7.57 0.56
C LEU A 8 -5.16 7.60 2.07
N ASP A 9 -6.26 8.21 2.51
CA ASP A 9 -6.52 8.36 3.95
C ASP A 9 -7.13 7.11 4.60
N ASP A 10 -7.77 6.24 3.80
CA ASP A 10 -8.49 5.07 4.30
C ASP A 10 -8.45 3.88 3.31
N PRO A 11 -7.77 2.76 3.66
CA PRO A 11 -7.72 1.56 2.81
C PRO A 11 -9.08 0.91 2.57
N MET A 12 -10.06 1.11 3.45
CA MET A 12 -11.39 0.51 3.31
C MET A 12 -12.19 1.07 2.13
N ARG A 13 -11.81 2.25 1.61
CA ARG A 13 -12.43 2.85 0.42
C ARG A 13 -12.23 2.01 -0.85
N PHE A 14 -11.18 1.18 -0.90
CA PHE A 14 -10.86 0.38 -2.08
C PHE A 14 -11.62 -0.95 -2.13
N VAL A 15 -12.13 -1.44 -0.99
CA VAL A 15 -12.92 -2.68 -0.89
C VAL A 15 -14.13 -2.65 -1.84
N PRO A 16 -15.05 -1.66 -1.77
CA PRO A 16 -16.19 -1.64 -2.67
C PRO A 16 -15.81 -1.39 -4.13
N LEU A 17 -14.66 -0.75 -4.42
CA LEU A 17 -14.18 -0.57 -5.79
C LEU A 17 -13.70 -1.89 -6.38
N TYR A 18 -12.95 -2.67 -5.60
CA TYR A 18 -12.49 -3.99 -6.02
C TYR A 18 -13.67 -4.96 -6.20
N LEU A 19 -14.58 -5.04 -5.22
CA LEU A 19 -15.75 -5.92 -5.29
C LEU A 19 -16.70 -5.61 -6.46
N LYS A 20 -16.70 -4.36 -6.96
CA LYS A 20 -17.46 -3.95 -8.15
C LYS A 20 -16.70 -4.15 -9.46
N GLY A 21 -15.45 -4.62 -9.42
CA GLY A 21 -14.57 -4.76 -10.58
C GLY A 21 -14.10 -3.42 -11.17
N ALA A 22 -14.16 -2.34 -10.40
CA ALA A 22 -13.73 -1.01 -10.85
C ALA A 22 -12.20 -0.83 -10.79
N ILE A 23 -11.53 -1.65 -9.99
CA ILE A 23 -10.07 -1.73 -9.91
C ILE A 23 -9.65 -3.21 -9.96
N THR A 24 -8.44 -3.45 -10.44
CA THR A 24 -7.81 -4.76 -10.47
C THR A 24 -7.32 -5.20 -9.09
N GLU A 25 -6.99 -6.47 -8.97
CA GLU A 25 -6.39 -7.04 -7.76
C GLU A 25 -5.08 -6.33 -7.38
N SER A 26 -4.22 -6.06 -8.37
CA SER A 26 -2.95 -5.37 -8.13
C SER A 26 -3.15 -3.91 -7.71
N GLU A 27 -4.14 -3.23 -8.28
CA GLU A 27 -4.51 -1.88 -7.85
C GLU A 27 -5.07 -1.88 -6.42
N PHE A 28 -5.87 -2.87 -6.04
CA PHE A 28 -6.35 -3.00 -4.67
C PHE A 28 -5.18 -3.15 -3.69
N ARG A 29 -4.26 -4.11 -3.91
CA ARG A 29 -3.10 -4.31 -3.03
C ARG A 29 -2.24 -3.06 -2.87
N ASN A 30 -1.92 -2.41 -3.98
CA ASN A 30 -1.10 -1.20 -3.99
C ASN A 30 -1.79 -0.04 -3.29
N CYS A 31 -3.06 0.22 -3.59
CA CYS A 31 -3.84 1.29 -2.96
C CYS A 31 -4.03 1.08 -1.46
N SER A 32 -4.31 -0.15 -1.03
CA SER A 32 -4.37 -0.48 0.39
C SER A 32 -3.05 -0.15 1.08
N LEU A 33 -1.92 -0.58 0.54
CA LEU A 33 -0.61 -0.30 1.13
C LEU A 33 -0.23 1.18 1.09
N TRP A 34 -0.54 1.91 0.02
CA TRP A 34 -0.31 3.36 -0.02
C TRP A 34 -1.10 4.13 1.04
N SER A 35 -2.26 3.60 1.45
CA SER A 35 -3.16 4.27 2.39
C SER A 35 -3.00 3.86 3.86
N LEU A 36 -2.25 2.79 4.12
CA LEU A 36 -2.07 2.27 5.47
C LEU A 36 -1.11 3.14 6.28
N ASN A 37 -1.53 3.46 7.50
CA ASN A 37 -0.74 4.21 8.49
C ASN A 37 -1.08 3.73 9.91
N ASP A 38 -0.35 4.25 10.90
CA ASP A 38 -0.50 3.86 12.31
C ASP A 38 -1.93 4.14 12.86
N ALA A 39 -2.67 5.09 12.28
CA ALA A 39 -4.01 5.43 12.74
C ALA A 39 -5.11 4.50 12.20
N ASN A 40 -4.93 3.91 11.01
CA ASN A 40 -5.97 3.11 10.34
C ASN A 40 -5.66 1.61 10.24
N VAL A 41 -4.42 1.17 10.50
CA VAL A 41 -4.00 -0.24 10.32
C VAL A 41 -4.82 -1.23 11.16
N ASN A 42 -5.11 -0.90 12.42
CA ASN A 42 -5.88 -1.79 13.30
C ASN A 42 -7.34 -1.92 12.85
N GLN A 43 -7.93 -0.82 12.35
CA GLN A 43 -9.28 -0.86 11.79
C GLN A 43 -9.31 -1.70 10.51
N PHE A 44 -8.29 -1.57 9.66
CA PHE A 44 -8.16 -2.37 8.45
C PHE A 44 -8.06 -3.87 8.79
N LEU A 45 -7.20 -4.26 9.74
CA LEU A 45 -7.09 -5.64 10.20
C LEU A 45 -8.40 -6.19 10.77
N ALA A 46 -9.19 -5.36 11.45
CA ALA A 46 -10.43 -5.77 12.10
C ALA A 46 -11.64 -5.86 11.14
N SER A 47 -11.66 -5.02 10.09
CA SER A 47 -12.88 -4.77 9.29
C SER A 47 -12.76 -5.15 7.82
N CYS A 48 -11.56 -5.36 7.30
CA CYS A 48 -11.36 -5.79 5.92
C CYS A 48 -11.92 -7.21 5.72
N PRO A 49 -12.64 -7.50 4.63
CA PRO A 49 -13.02 -8.86 4.28
C PRO A 49 -11.81 -9.80 4.28
N ALA A 50 -11.96 -11.00 4.86
CA ALA A 50 -10.83 -11.89 5.14
C ALA A 50 -10.05 -12.29 3.88
N ASP A 51 -10.73 -12.50 2.75
CA ASP A 51 -10.16 -12.81 1.45
C ASP A 51 -9.28 -11.66 0.90
N LEU A 52 -9.75 -10.43 1.06
CA LEU A 52 -9.02 -9.23 0.66
C LEU A 52 -7.86 -8.92 1.60
N LEU A 53 -8.06 -9.18 2.90
CA LEU A 53 -7.02 -9.04 3.89
C LEU A 53 -5.89 -10.03 3.62
N GLU A 54 -6.19 -11.32 3.40
CA GLU A 54 -5.20 -12.35 3.08
C GLU A 54 -4.37 -11.98 1.85
N MET A 55 -5.02 -11.44 0.82
CA MET A 55 -4.35 -10.94 -0.38
C MET A 55 -3.32 -9.83 -0.08
N VAL A 56 -3.66 -8.86 0.78
CA VAL A 56 -2.73 -7.79 1.18
C VAL A 56 -1.62 -8.33 2.08
N LEU A 57 -1.94 -9.25 2.99
CA LEU A 57 -0.96 -9.90 3.86
C LEU A 57 0.06 -10.72 3.05
N SER A 58 -0.40 -11.44 2.02
CA SER A 58 0.45 -12.22 1.12
C SER A 58 1.41 -11.34 0.34
N GLU A 59 0.95 -10.18 -0.16
CA GLU A 59 1.84 -9.19 -0.80
C GLU A 59 2.93 -8.73 0.15
N VAL A 60 2.56 -8.31 1.37
CA VAL A 60 3.53 -7.82 2.37
C VAL A 60 4.55 -8.87 2.79
N ALA A 61 4.18 -10.15 2.80
CA ALA A 61 5.11 -11.25 3.05
C ALA A 61 6.18 -11.40 1.96
N GLY A 62 5.87 -11.00 0.72
CA GLY A 62 6.81 -11.00 -0.41
C GLY A 62 7.64 -9.72 -0.57
N LEU A 63 7.33 -8.66 0.20
CA LEU A 63 8.04 -7.39 0.11
C LEU A 63 9.40 -7.44 0.85
N PRO A 64 10.38 -6.61 0.44
CA PRO A 64 11.65 -6.47 1.16
C PRO A 64 11.42 -6.16 2.65
N SER A 65 12.35 -6.58 3.51
CA SER A 65 12.30 -6.22 4.93
C SER A 65 12.45 -4.71 5.10
N ASP A 66 12.02 -4.18 6.24
CA ASP A 66 12.04 -2.73 6.47
C ASP A 66 13.47 -2.15 6.45
N GLU A 67 14.49 -2.97 6.69
CA GLU A 67 15.91 -2.58 6.69
C GLU A 67 16.60 -2.73 5.32
N ASP A 68 15.96 -3.41 4.35
CA ASP A 68 16.53 -3.69 3.03
C ASP A 68 16.34 -2.54 2.04
N GLU A 69 17.11 -1.46 2.23
CA GLU A 69 17.10 -0.28 1.34
C GLU A 69 17.34 -0.64 -0.13
N ALA A 70 18.21 -1.61 -0.41
CA ALA A 70 18.52 -2.04 -1.76
C ALA A 70 17.33 -2.78 -2.41
N GLY A 71 16.69 -3.67 -1.67
CA GLY A 71 15.46 -4.36 -2.08
C GLY A 71 14.33 -3.38 -2.34
N TRP A 72 14.12 -2.39 -1.46
CA TRP A 72 13.12 -1.34 -1.66
C TRP A 72 13.40 -0.49 -2.90
N ALA A 73 14.66 -0.10 -3.14
CA ALA A 73 15.04 0.67 -4.32
C ALA A 73 14.73 -0.09 -5.62
N SER A 74 14.96 -1.42 -5.64
CA SER A 74 14.64 -2.27 -6.78
C SER A 74 13.13 -2.47 -6.97
N HIS A 75 12.40 -2.79 -5.89
CA HIS A 75 10.97 -3.09 -5.93
C HIS A 75 10.13 -1.87 -6.37
N CYS A 76 10.42 -0.70 -5.80
CA CYS A 76 9.73 0.55 -6.10
C CYS A 76 10.01 1.11 -7.51
N PHE A 77 11.03 0.60 -8.21
CA PHE A 77 11.31 0.97 -9.59
C PHE A 77 10.27 0.37 -10.56
N PHE A 78 9.78 -0.85 -10.29
CA PHE A 78 8.88 -1.57 -11.20
C PHE A 78 7.41 -1.16 -11.11
N GLN A 79 6.91 -0.75 -9.93
CA GLN A 79 5.48 -0.57 -9.70
C GLN A 79 4.87 0.74 -10.27
N ILE A 80 5.67 1.76 -10.61
CA ILE A 80 5.16 3.14 -10.78
C ILE A 80 5.33 3.71 -12.21
N SER A 81 5.57 2.86 -13.21
CA SER A 81 5.81 3.31 -14.59
C SER A 81 4.58 3.86 -15.34
N THR A 82 3.45 4.15 -14.67
CA THR A 82 2.23 4.67 -15.32
C THR A 82 1.64 5.90 -14.62
N ALA A 83 2.27 7.06 -14.80
CA ALA A 83 1.65 8.37 -14.58
C ALA A 83 1.73 9.24 -15.83
N THR A 84 0.62 9.87 -16.16
CA THR A 84 0.34 10.64 -17.37
C THR A 84 1.02 12.00 -17.42
N ARG A 85 1.21 12.48 -18.66
CA ARG A 85 1.84 13.71 -19.21
C ARG A 85 1.52 15.10 -18.58
N ALA A 86 0.92 15.18 -17.39
CA ALA A 86 0.41 16.44 -16.80
C ALA A 86 1.28 17.06 -15.71
N PHE A 87 2.43 16.46 -15.38
CA PHE A 87 3.36 16.97 -14.37
C PHE A 87 4.64 17.47 -15.02
N THR A 88 5.24 18.51 -14.45
CA THR A 88 6.66 18.80 -14.71
C THR A 88 7.52 17.64 -14.17
N THR A 89 8.74 17.48 -14.71
CA THR A 89 9.66 16.42 -14.25
C THR A 89 9.89 16.46 -12.73
N ALA A 90 10.00 17.66 -12.15
CA ALA A 90 10.22 17.83 -10.72
C ALA A 90 9.01 17.39 -9.87
N GLU A 91 7.79 17.74 -10.29
CA GLU A 91 6.56 17.34 -9.60
C GLU A 91 6.36 15.82 -9.69
N TYR A 92 6.67 15.23 -10.85
CA TYR A 92 6.62 13.79 -11.04
C TYR A 92 7.60 13.06 -10.11
N GLU A 93 8.86 13.50 -10.06
CA GLU A 93 9.86 12.92 -9.16
C GLU A 93 9.48 13.05 -7.69
N GLN A 94 8.88 14.18 -7.29
CA GLN A 94 8.40 14.38 -5.93
C GLN A 94 7.25 13.43 -5.59
N GLN A 95 6.25 13.33 -6.46
CA GLN A 95 5.11 12.43 -6.25
C GLN A 95 5.55 10.96 -6.23
N LEU A 96 6.52 10.58 -7.07
CA LEU A 96 7.12 9.26 -7.03
C LEU A 96 7.75 8.96 -5.67
N ARG A 97 8.52 9.90 -5.09
CA ARG A 97 9.12 9.72 -3.77
C ARG A 97 8.06 9.54 -2.70
N GLU A 98 7.00 10.36 -2.72
CA GLU A 98 5.91 10.29 -1.75
C GLU A 98 5.16 8.96 -1.81
N VAL A 99 4.82 8.48 -3.02
CA VAL A 99 4.12 7.21 -3.22
C VAL A 99 4.98 6.02 -2.77
N ARG A 100 6.29 6.06 -3.05
CA ARG A 100 7.23 5.03 -2.56
C ARG A 100 7.30 5.01 -1.05
N GLN A 101 7.40 6.18 -0.44
CA GLN A 101 7.46 6.31 1.02
C GLN A 101 6.16 5.82 1.66
N ALA A 102 5.01 6.17 1.09
CA ALA A 102 3.70 5.74 1.56
C ALA A 102 3.55 4.20 1.48
N PHE A 103 3.93 3.60 0.34
CA PHE A 103 3.89 2.15 0.15
C PHE A 103 4.72 1.40 1.18
N ARG A 104 5.98 1.83 1.34
CA ARG A 104 6.90 1.26 2.32
C ARG A 104 6.39 1.44 3.74
N ASN A 105 5.84 2.61 4.05
CA ASN A 105 5.23 2.85 5.36
C ASN A 105 4.05 1.92 5.63
N GLY A 106 3.14 1.75 4.66
CA GLY A 106 2.01 0.84 4.76
C GLY A 106 2.43 -0.60 5.04
N ALA A 107 3.44 -1.10 4.33
CA ALA A 107 4.02 -2.43 4.59
C ALA A 107 4.58 -2.54 6.02
N ARG A 108 5.36 -1.54 6.46
CA ARG A 108 5.94 -1.48 7.82
C ARG A 108 4.87 -1.51 8.90
N VAL A 109 3.87 -0.63 8.83
CA VAL A 109 2.84 -0.53 9.88
C VAL A 109 1.98 -1.80 9.91
N LEU A 110 1.71 -2.40 8.75
CA LEU A 110 0.96 -3.66 8.68
C LEU A 110 1.75 -4.81 9.31
N ARG A 111 3.05 -4.94 9.01
CA ARG A 111 3.93 -5.92 9.67
C ARG A 111 3.97 -5.75 11.18
N ALA A 112 4.14 -4.51 11.64
CA ALA A 112 4.16 -4.19 13.06
C ALA A 112 2.85 -4.56 13.75
N ALA A 113 1.71 -4.27 13.13
CA ALA A 113 0.40 -4.62 13.66
C ALA A 113 0.19 -6.15 13.70
N ILE A 114 0.56 -6.88 12.64
CA ILE A 114 0.51 -8.36 12.63
C ILE A 114 1.35 -8.93 13.77
N ALA A 115 2.59 -8.45 13.94
CA ALA A 115 3.46 -8.92 15.01
C ALA A 115 2.82 -8.74 16.40
N GLN A 116 2.10 -7.65 16.63
CA GLN A 116 1.37 -7.40 17.88
C GLN A 116 0.17 -8.35 18.07
N HIS A 117 -0.50 -8.75 16.99
CA HIS A 117 -1.63 -9.69 17.04
C HIS A 117 -1.22 -11.17 17.08
N THR A 118 0.03 -11.49 16.73
CA THR A 118 0.55 -12.87 16.68
C THR A 118 1.20 -13.31 18.01
N VAL A 119 1.41 -12.40 18.97
CA VAL A 119 1.90 -12.77 20.31
C VAL A 119 0.73 -13.35 21.14
N PRO A 120 0.74 -14.65 21.48
CA PRO A 120 -0.21 -15.17 22.45
C PRO A 120 0.05 -14.53 23.82
N ARG A 121 -0.98 -13.94 24.42
CA ARG A 121 -1.00 -13.63 25.86
C ARG A 121 -1.31 -14.89 26.66
#